data_AF-A0A834IRC2-F1
#
_entry.id   AF-A0A834IRC2-F1
#
_cell.length_a   1.000
_cell.length_b   1.000
_cell.length_c   1.000
_cell.angle_alpha   90.00
_cell.angle_beta   90.00
_cell.angle_gamma   90.00
#
_symmetry.space_group_name_H-M   'P 1'
#
loop_
_entity.id
_entity.type
_entity.pdbx_description
1 polymer ?
#
loop_
_entity_poly.entity_id
_entity_poly.type
_entity_poly.pdbx_seq_one_letter_code
_entity_poly.pdbx_strand_id
1 'polypeptide(L)'
;MSGHQYIKSTNPFDTDYDDVDDETFLKNSRRPASNQSSFDAQIQSFHERKRQIEESTIRSSEQSLSILRDSEQIGIATAEELMRQREKLEKTDKQLDDINNTLRFSQKHINGIKSVFSSLKNYMSGRNDKSPTTSSSTPSTVKESTSSTNLQSKLERYDRFSEHPATRLRGNDFNEPPTQQYSYSSGSKDFSAKLDANLQEMCSNISRLKGLASELGEEIDSQNDLIDNITNKAEKAELTVQKQNKDMQKILKK
;
A
#
# COMPACT_ATOMS: atom_id res chain seq x y z
N MET A 1 -62.37 25.00 -55.60
CA MET A 1 -61.78 25.55 -54.37
C MET A 1 -61.62 24.40 -53.39
N SER A 2 -60.40 24.06 -52.99
CA SER A 2 -60.13 23.12 -51.89
C SER A 2 -58.96 23.69 -51.10
N GLY A 3 -59.22 24.12 -49.87
CA GLY A 3 -58.21 24.73 -49.02
C GLY A 3 -57.62 23.70 -48.07
N HIS A 4 -56.39 23.25 -48.35
CA HIS A 4 -55.65 22.44 -47.38
C HIS A 4 -55.05 23.37 -46.32
N GLN A 5 -55.63 23.36 -45.12
CA GLN A 5 -55.04 23.98 -43.94
C GLN A 5 -53.90 23.09 -43.45
N TYR A 6 -52.66 23.54 -43.62
CA TYR A 6 -51.50 22.88 -43.03
C TYR A 6 -51.42 23.21 -41.54
N ILE A 7 -51.47 22.17 -40.71
CA ILE A 7 -51.37 22.29 -39.26
C ILE A 7 -49.90 22.52 -38.94
N LYS A 8 -49.56 23.70 -38.41
CA LYS A 8 -48.18 24.06 -38.10
C LYS A 8 -47.69 23.21 -36.92
N SER A 9 -46.75 22.29 -37.16
CA SER A 9 -46.15 21.48 -36.12
C SER A 9 -45.22 22.33 -35.23
N THR A 10 -45.34 22.19 -33.91
CA THR A 10 -44.45 22.85 -32.94
C THR A 10 -43.24 21.96 -32.62
N ASN A 11 -42.66 21.33 -33.65
CA ASN A 11 -41.47 20.48 -33.54
C ASN A 11 -40.25 21.22 -34.10
N PRO A 12 -39.23 21.55 -33.30
CA PRO A 12 -38.04 22.26 -33.77
C PRO A 12 -37.05 21.39 -34.59
N PHE A 13 -37.43 20.15 -34.92
CA PHE A 13 -36.63 19.20 -35.71
C PHE A 13 -37.30 18.79 -37.04
N ASP A 14 -38.58 19.10 -37.23
CA ASP A 14 -39.25 19.00 -38.53
C ASP A 14 -39.05 20.32 -39.30
N THR A 15 -37.79 20.69 -39.54
CA THR A 15 -37.49 21.64 -40.61
C THR A 15 -37.64 20.87 -41.91
N ASP A 16 -38.68 21.19 -42.67
CA ASP A 16 -38.79 20.76 -44.07
C ASP A 16 -37.45 21.03 -44.76
N TYR A 17 -36.85 19.97 -45.31
CA TYR A 17 -35.67 20.08 -46.17
C TYR A 17 -36.13 20.60 -47.53
N ASP A 18 -36.70 21.81 -47.55
CA ASP A 18 -36.73 22.63 -48.75
C ASP A 18 -35.29 22.90 -49.13
N ASP A 19 -34.88 22.39 -50.30
CA ASP A 19 -33.51 22.48 -50.81
C ASP A 19 -33.03 23.94 -50.73
N VAL A 20 -32.03 24.19 -49.87
CA VAL A 20 -31.39 25.50 -49.75
C VAL A 20 -30.62 25.78 -51.03
N ASP A 21 -31.32 26.40 -51.99
CA ASP A 21 -30.83 26.77 -53.31
C ASP A 21 -29.37 27.24 -53.27
N ASP A 22 -28.53 26.70 -54.14
CA ASP A 22 -27.08 26.91 -54.14
C ASP A 22 -26.74 28.40 -54.19
N GLU A 23 -27.56 29.22 -54.86
CA GLU A 23 -27.42 30.68 -54.84
C GLU A 23 -27.57 31.28 -53.43
N THR A 24 -28.52 30.78 -52.62
CA THR A 24 -28.73 31.21 -51.24
C THR A 24 -27.57 30.80 -50.34
N PHE A 25 -27.03 29.59 -50.53
CA PHE A 25 -25.86 29.10 -49.80
C PHE A 25 -24.58 29.90 -50.16
N LEU A 26 -24.35 30.16 -51.45
CA LEU A 26 -23.23 30.97 -51.93
C LEU A 26 -23.33 32.44 -51.54
N LYS A 27 -24.55 32.99 -51.46
CA LYS A 27 -24.82 34.38 -51.05
C LYS A 27 -24.62 34.59 -49.55
N ASN A 28 -24.97 33.61 -48.70
CA ASN A 28 -24.63 33.63 -47.27
C ASN A 28 -23.12 33.47 -47.03
N SER A 29 -22.40 32.82 -47.95
CA SER A 29 -20.94 32.68 -47.90
C SER A 29 -20.18 33.98 -48.20
N ARG A 30 -20.79 34.94 -48.91
CA ARG A 30 -20.24 36.29 -49.13
C ARG A 30 -20.55 37.26 -47.99
N ARG A 31 -20.02 36.97 -46.80
CA ARG A 31 -20.04 37.93 -45.66
C ARG A 31 -19.09 39.12 -45.93
N PRO A 32 -19.41 40.33 -45.46
CA PRO A 32 -18.52 41.48 -45.59
C PRO A 32 -17.23 41.28 -44.78
N ALA A 33 -16.08 41.59 -45.39
CA ALA A 33 -14.75 41.31 -44.84
C ALA A 33 -14.47 41.97 -43.47
N SER A 34 -15.21 43.03 -43.10
CA SER A 34 -15.09 43.70 -41.80
C SER A 34 -15.43 42.80 -40.60
N ASN A 35 -16.23 41.74 -40.81
CA ASN A 35 -16.61 40.81 -39.73
C ASN A 35 -15.76 39.53 -39.70
N GLN A 36 -14.91 39.29 -40.70
CA GLN A 36 -14.00 38.13 -40.71
C GLN A 36 -12.87 38.33 -39.69
N SER A 37 -12.24 39.51 -39.68
CA SER A 37 -11.15 39.85 -38.74
C SER A 37 -11.50 39.68 -37.26
N SER A 38 -12.73 39.99 -36.87
CA SER A 38 -13.23 39.80 -35.49
C SER A 38 -13.38 38.32 -35.13
N PHE A 39 -13.88 37.51 -36.07
CA PHE A 39 -14.06 36.07 -35.90
C PHE A 39 -12.71 35.32 -35.91
N ASP A 40 -11.78 35.72 -36.78
CA ASP A 40 -10.43 35.17 -36.86
C ASP A 40 -9.62 35.45 -35.58
N ALA A 41 -9.72 36.68 -35.05
CA ALA A 41 -9.13 37.04 -33.75
C ALA A 41 -9.74 36.23 -32.60
N GLN A 42 -11.06 35.99 -32.63
CA GLN A 42 -11.74 35.15 -31.65
C GLN A 42 -11.26 33.68 -31.74
N ILE A 43 -11.17 33.10 -32.94
CA ILE A 43 -10.62 31.76 -33.19
C ILE A 43 -9.19 31.66 -32.67
N GLN A 44 -8.33 32.65 -32.94
CA GLN A 44 -6.95 32.66 -32.47
C GLN A 44 -6.88 32.65 -30.93
N SER A 45 -7.73 33.44 -30.25
CA SER A 45 -7.82 33.44 -28.78
C SER A 45 -8.26 32.07 -28.20
N PHE A 46 -9.16 31.36 -28.89
CA PHE A 46 -9.56 30.01 -28.49
C PHE A 46 -8.43 28.99 -28.69
N HIS A 47 -7.67 29.07 -29.78
CA HIS A 47 -6.51 28.19 -30.00
C HIS A 47 -5.39 28.43 -28.98
N GLU A 48 -5.11 29.68 -28.63
CA GLU A 48 -4.12 30.01 -27.60
C GLU A 48 -4.56 29.50 -26.23
N ARG A 49 -5.81 29.75 -25.84
CA ARG A 49 -6.38 29.22 -24.58
C ARG A 49 -6.36 27.69 -24.54
N LYS A 50 -6.67 27.02 -25.65
CA LYS A 50 -6.57 25.56 -25.76
C LYS A 50 -5.12 25.09 -25.50
N ARG A 51 -4.13 25.70 -26.16
CA ARG A 51 -2.71 25.35 -25.97
C ARG A 51 -2.25 25.54 -24.51
N GLN A 52 -2.65 26.64 -23.87
CA GLN A 52 -2.33 26.90 -22.46
C GLN A 52 -2.93 25.83 -21.52
N ILE A 53 -4.16 25.37 -21.79
CA ILE A 53 -4.80 24.28 -21.04
C ILE A 53 -4.07 22.95 -21.31
N GLU A 54 -3.74 22.64 -22.57
CA GLU A 54 -3.00 21.44 -22.95
C GLU A 54 -1.62 21.39 -22.24
N GLU A 55 -0.84 22.47 -22.30
CA GLU A 55 0.50 22.57 -21.67
C GLU A 55 0.44 22.46 -20.13
N SER A 56 -0.46 23.20 -19.49
CA SER A 56 -0.62 23.15 -18.03
C SER A 56 -1.12 21.80 -17.54
N THR A 57 -1.93 21.09 -18.33
CA THR A 57 -2.39 19.73 -18.04
C THR A 57 -1.24 18.72 -18.10
N ILE A 58 -0.39 18.77 -19.14
CA ILE A 58 0.81 17.91 -19.21
C ILE A 58 1.72 18.16 -18.02
N ARG A 59 2.08 19.43 -17.76
CA ARG A 59 2.97 19.79 -16.64
C ARG A 59 2.42 19.32 -15.28
N SER A 60 1.11 19.41 -15.07
CA SER A 60 0.44 18.90 -13.86
C SER A 60 0.55 17.37 -13.73
N SER A 61 0.37 16.64 -14.84
CA SER A 61 0.54 15.17 -14.86
C SER A 61 1.99 14.75 -14.61
N GLU A 62 2.97 15.46 -15.19
CA GLU A 62 4.41 15.20 -14.97
C GLU A 62 4.82 15.47 -13.52
N GLN A 63 4.34 16.56 -12.91
CA GLN A 63 4.56 16.85 -11.49
C GLN A 63 3.93 15.78 -10.60
N SER A 64 2.69 15.37 -10.90
CA SER A 64 2.00 14.29 -10.17
C SER A 64 2.77 12.98 -10.25
N LEU A 65 3.35 12.67 -11.42
CA LEU A 65 4.17 11.48 -11.63
C LEU A 65 5.45 11.49 -10.78
N SER A 66 6.13 12.64 -10.68
CA SER A 66 7.27 12.80 -9.77
C SER A 66 6.87 12.52 -8.33
N ILE A 67 5.79 13.17 -7.85
CA ILE A 67 5.29 12.99 -6.48
C ILE A 67 4.95 11.52 -6.19
N LEU A 68 4.36 10.80 -7.15
CA LEU A 68 4.06 9.37 -6.99
C LEU A 68 5.32 8.51 -6.89
N ARG A 69 6.37 8.79 -7.68
CA ARG A 69 7.67 8.09 -7.60
C ARG A 69 8.39 8.41 -6.29
N ASP A 70 8.39 9.66 -5.85
CA ASP A 70 8.97 10.09 -4.57
C ASP A 70 8.23 9.41 -3.40
N SER A 71 6.90 9.33 -3.47
CA SER A 71 6.06 8.63 -2.49
C SER A 71 6.34 7.12 -2.46
N GLU A 72 6.61 6.50 -3.62
CA GLU A 72 6.94 5.08 -3.72
C GLU A 72 8.29 4.79 -3.08
N GLN A 73 9.30 5.63 -3.33
CA GLN A 73 10.61 5.52 -2.68
C GLN A 73 10.51 5.68 -1.14
N ILE A 74 9.72 6.64 -0.66
CA ILE A 74 9.46 6.81 0.78
C ILE A 74 8.72 5.60 1.37
N GLY A 75 7.76 5.04 0.63
CA GLY A 75 7.04 3.83 1.02
C GLY A 75 7.96 2.62 1.17
N ILE A 76 8.87 2.40 0.21
CA ILE A 76 9.87 1.32 0.25
C ILE A 76 10.81 1.49 1.45
N ALA A 77 11.38 2.68 1.66
CA ALA A 77 12.23 2.95 2.82
C ALA A 77 11.50 2.78 4.16
N THR A 78 10.19 3.06 4.19
CA THR A 78 9.33 2.80 5.37
C THR A 78 9.14 1.30 5.60
N ALA A 79 8.95 0.51 4.53
CA ALA A 79 8.83 -0.95 4.62
C ALA A 79 10.13 -1.60 5.16
N GLU A 80 11.30 -1.16 4.66
CA GLU A 80 12.61 -1.61 5.16
C GLU A 80 12.79 -1.31 6.66
N GLU A 81 12.40 -0.12 7.12
CA GLU A 81 12.48 0.21 8.55
C GLU A 81 11.46 -0.58 9.38
N LEU A 82 10.25 -0.84 8.90
CA LEU A 82 9.29 -1.71 9.59
C LEU A 82 9.83 -3.15 9.72
N MET A 83 10.42 -3.72 8.67
CA MET A 83 11.07 -5.04 8.77
C MET A 83 12.19 -5.03 9.83
N ARG A 84 13.02 -3.99 9.85
CA ARG A 84 14.07 -3.81 10.87
C ARG A 84 13.52 -3.60 12.28
N GLN A 85 12.32 -3.03 12.44
CA GLN A 85 11.62 -2.95 13.71
C GLN A 85 11.08 -4.31 14.15
N ARG A 86 10.49 -5.07 13.23
CA ARG A 86 10.01 -6.44 13.48
C ARG A 86 11.11 -7.34 14.04
N GLU A 87 12.30 -7.35 13.44
CA GLU A 87 13.44 -8.13 13.94
C GLU A 87 13.80 -7.80 15.40
N LYS A 88 13.73 -6.52 15.79
CA LYS A 88 13.99 -6.08 17.17
C LYS A 88 12.90 -6.56 18.12
N LEU A 89 11.64 -6.52 17.70
CA LEU A 89 10.51 -7.04 18.46
C LEU A 89 10.63 -8.56 18.65
N GLU A 90 10.86 -9.33 17.58
CA GLU A 90 11.04 -10.79 17.67
C GLU A 90 12.23 -11.19 18.54
N LYS A 91 13.32 -10.42 18.51
CA LYS A 91 14.47 -10.63 19.41
C LYS A 91 14.09 -10.34 20.88
N THR A 92 13.29 -9.30 21.12
CA THR A 92 12.81 -8.94 22.46
C THR A 92 11.86 -10.00 23.01
N ASP A 93 10.96 -10.53 22.16
CA ASP A 93 10.03 -11.60 22.51
C ASP A 93 10.76 -12.89 22.93
N LYS A 94 11.76 -13.32 22.15
CA LYS A 94 12.64 -14.46 22.48
C LYS A 94 13.40 -14.25 23.79
N GLN A 95 13.96 -13.04 24.01
CA GLN A 95 14.64 -12.71 25.26
C GLN A 95 13.69 -12.75 26.47
N LEU A 96 12.43 -12.34 26.32
CA LEU A 96 11.44 -12.41 27.38
C LEU A 96 11.01 -13.85 27.69
N ASP A 97 10.97 -14.75 26.70
CA ASP A 97 10.77 -16.18 26.95
C ASP A 97 11.96 -16.80 27.69
N ASP A 98 13.20 -16.48 27.31
CA ASP A 98 14.42 -16.91 28.01
C ASP A 98 14.45 -16.41 29.47
N ILE A 99 14.07 -15.15 29.70
CA ILE A 99 13.91 -14.58 31.04
C ILE A 99 12.82 -15.34 31.82
N ASN A 100 11.64 -15.54 31.24
CA ASN A 100 10.55 -16.27 31.90
C ASN A 100 10.95 -17.72 32.25
N ASN A 101 11.69 -18.41 31.37
CA ASN A 101 12.21 -19.75 31.61
C ASN A 101 13.28 -19.78 32.70
N THR A 102 14.23 -18.84 32.65
CA THR A 102 15.26 -18.66 33.68
C THR A 102 14.64 -18.37 35.04
N LEU A 103 13.60 -17.54 35.10
CA LEU A 103 12.86 -17.25 36.33
C LEU A 103 12.13 -18.48 36.87
N ARG A 104 11.53 -19.34 36.03
CA ARG A 104 10.95 -20.62 36.50
C ARG A 104 12.01 -21.51 37.16
N PHE A 105 13.22 -21.56 36.60
CA PHE A 105 14.33 -22.33 37.15
C PHE A 105 14.88 -21.72 38.45
N SER A 106 15.06 -20.40 38.49
CA SER A 106 15.39 -19.62 39.69
C SER A 106 14.41 -19.88 40.84
N GLN A 107 13.09 -19.91 40.58
CA GLN A 107 12.10 -20.22 41.63
C GLN A 107 12.28 -21.64 42.19
N LYS A 108 12.61 -22.64 41.35
CA LYS A 108 12.90 -24.01 41.83
C LYS A 108 14.11 -24.02 42.77
N HIS A 109 15.17 -23.28 42.43
CA HIS A 109 16.34 -23.13 43.31
C HIS A 109 16.01 -22.39 44.61
N ILE A 110 15.29 -21.27 44.56
CA ILE A 110 14.85 -20.53 45.76
C ILE A 110 14.00 -21.43 46.67
N ASN A 111 13.14 -22.27 46.11
CA ASN A 111 12.34 -23.24 46.88
C ASN A 111 13.21 -24.35 47.48
N GLY A 112 14.21 -24.87 46.74
CA GLY A 112 15.19 -25.83 47.25
C GLY A 112 16.02 -25.26 48.40
N ILE A 113 16.49 -24.01 48.27
CA ILE A 113 17.23 -23.27 49.29
C ILE A 113 16.38 -23.09 50.56
N LYS A 114 15.12 -22.65 50.41
CA LYS A 114 14.15 -22.59 51.53
C LYS A 114 14.00 -23.94 52.23
N SER A 115 13.94 -25.04 51.47
CA SER A 115 13.81 -26.39 52.02
C SER A 115 15.03 -26.80 52.86
N VAL A 116 16.26 -26.64 52.33
CA VAL A 116 17.47 -27.04 53.09
C VAL A 116 17.68 -26.20 54.34
N PHE A 117 17.41 -24.89 54.31
CA PHE A 117 17.45 -24.05 55.51
C PHE A 117 16.36 -24.44 56.53
N SER A 118 15.16 -24.81 56.06
CA SER A 118 14.10 -25.30 56.95
C SER A 118 14.47 -26.64 57.60
N SER A 119 15.05 -27.57 56.85
CA SER A 119 15.52 -28.86 57.35
C SER A 119 16.68 -28.70 58.34
N LEU A 120 17.66 -27.85 58.04
CA LEU A 120 18.76 -27.52 58.96
C LEU A 120 18.23 -26.90 60.26
N LYS A 121 17.26 -25.99 60.15
CA LYS A 121 16.62 -25.39 61.33
C LYS A 121 15.84 -26.41 62.16
N ASN A 122 15.07 -27.31 61.55
CA ASN A 122 14.35 -28.36 62.28
C ASN A 122 15.31 -29.34 62.97
N TYR A 123 16.39 -29.73 62.28
CA TYR A 123 17.43 -30.61 62.80
C TYR A 123 18.13 -29.99 64.02
N MET A 124 18.57 -28.72 63.91
CA MET A 124 19.20 -28.01 65.02
C MET A 124 18.21 -27.61 66.14
N SER A 125 16.90 -27.56 65.83
CA SER A 125 15.81 -27.31 66.79
C SER A 125 15.31 -28.58 67.50
N GLY A 126 15.86 -29.77 67.22
CA GLY A 126 15.54 -31.02 67.93
C GLY A 126 14.09 -31.50 67.77
N ARG A 127 13.36 -31.04 66.75
CA ARG A 127 11.96 -31.45 66.50
C ARG A 127 11.90 -32.51 65.41
N ASN A 128 11.86 -33.77 65.83
CA ASN A 128 11.57 -34.91 64.98
C ASN A 128 10.08 -34.91 64.60
N ASP A 129 9.76 -34.54 63.35
CA ASP A 129 8.46 -34.84 62.78
C ASP A 129 8.60 -35.35 61.33
N LYS A 130 7.76 -36.32 60.96
CA LYS A 130 8.00 -37.17 59.79
C LYS A 130 7.58 -36.49 58.49
N SER A 131 8.44 -36.56 57.46
CA SER A 131 8.13 -36.05 56.12
C SER A 131 7.26 -37.01 55.30
N PRO A 132 6.38 -36.50 54.43
CA PRO A 132 5.86 -37.24 53.29
C PRO A 132 6.73 -37.00 52.04
N THR A 133 7.08 -38.08 51.36
CA THR A 133 7.76 -38.08 50.05
C THR A 133 6.81 -37.57 48.96
N THR A 134 7.31 -36.74 48.03
CA THR A 134 6.58 -36.42 46.79
C THR A 134 7.43 -36.78 45.58
N SER A 135 6.89 -37.68 44.75
CA SER A 135 7.47 -38.19 43.52
C SER A 135 7.46 -37.15 42.39
N SER A 136 8.48 -37.19 41.52
CA SER A 136 8.54 -36.41 40.29
C SER A 136 8.23 -37.28 39.07
N SER A 137 7.12 -37.00 38.38
CA SER A 137 6.80 -37.57 37.07
C SER A 137 7.10 -36.57 35.93
N THR A 138 7.58 -37.11 34.81
CA THR A 138 7.66 -36.46 33.48
C THR A 138 6.30 -36.57 32.76
N PRO A 139 5.94 -35.72 31.77
CA PRO A 139 6.48 -35.71 30.40
C PRO A 139 6.82 -34.24 29.93
N SER A 140 6.99 -33.81 28.67
CA SER A 140 6.65 -34.37 27.33
C SER A 140 7.58 -33.93 26.18
N THR A 141 7.42 -34.60 25.05
CA THR A 141 7.81 -34.32 23.65
C THR A 141 7.90 -32.86 23.18
N VAL A 142 8.97 -32.57 22.43
CA VAL A 142 9.09 -31.41 21.51
C VAL A 142 8.28 -31.67 20.23
N LYS A 143 7.66 -30.63 19.65
CA LYS A 143 7.21 -30.62 18.25
C LYS A 143 7.87 -29.44 17.53
N GLU A 144 8.37 -29.73 16.35
CA GLU A 144 9.11 -28.81 15.48
C GLU A 144 8.15 -28.11 14.52
N SER A 145 8.24 -26.78 14.44
CA SER A 145 7.37 -25.95 13.58
C SER A 145 8.14 -25.48 12.35
N THR A 146 7.94 -26.17 11.23
CA THR A 146 8.52 -25.82 9.92
C THR A 146 7.72 -24.71 9.22
N SER A 147 8.07 -23.45 9.45
CA SER A 147 7.34 -22.29 8.89
C SER A 147 8.24 -21.13 8.44
N SER A 148 9.29 -21.39 7.65
CA SER A 148 10.23 -20.34 7.19
C SER A 148 10.49 -20.28 5.66
N THR A 149 9.85 -21.13 4.86
CA THR A 149 10.17 -21.31 3.43
C THR A 149 9.31 -20.51 2.43
N ASN A 150 8.30 -19.77 2.89
CA ASN A 150 7.30 -19.13 2.02
C ASN A 150 7.57 -17.66 1.63
N LEU A 151 8.51 -16.97 2.28
CA LEU A 151 8.81 -15.55 1.96
C LEU A 151 9.99 -15.41 0.97
N GLN A 152 11.06 -16.18 1.18
CA GLN A 152 12.23 -16.23 0.29
C GLN A 152 11.83 -16.57 -1.17
N SER A 153 10.92 -17.54 -1.33
CA SER A 153 10.41 -18.02 -2.63
C SER A 153 9.44 -17.05 -3.31
N LYS A 154 8.92 -16.04 -2.60
CA LYS A 154 8.11 -14.95 -3.20
C LYS A 154 8.97 -13.79 -3.70
N LEU A 155 10.13 -13.52 -3.08
CA LEU A 155 11.03 -12.44 -3.52
C LEU A 155 11.60 -12.69 -4.93
N GLU A 156 12.01 -13.92 -5.25
CA GLU A 156 12.54 -14.29 -6.58
C GLU A 156 11.56 -14.01 -7.74
N ARG A 157 10.27 -13.81 -7.45
CA ARG A 157 9.25 -13.54 -8.47
C ARG A 157 9.30 -12.12 -9.04
N TYR A 158 9.95 -11.18 -8.35
CA TYR A 158 10.04 -9.78 -8.77
C TYR A 158 11.24 -9.50 -9.70
N ASP A 159 12.26 -10.37 -9.73
CA ASP A 159 13.44 -10.22 -10.60
C ASP A 159 13.19 -10.55 -12.09
N ARG A 160 12.04 -11.16 -12.46
CA ARG A 160 11.73 -11.55 -13.85
C ARG A 160 11.14 -10.42 -14.72
N PHE A 161 11.70 -9.22 -14.63
CA PHE A 161 11.34 -8.08 -15.50
C PHE A 161 11.56 -8.36 -17.00
N SER A 162 12.41 -9.33 -17.35
CA SER A 162 12.85 -9.56 -18.74
C SER A 162 11.90 -10.37 -19.65
N GLU A 163 10.80 -10.95 -19.14
CA GLU A 163 9.97 -11.91 -19.90
C GLU A 163 8.48 -11.56 -20.01
N HIS A 164 8.04 -10.38 -19.55
CA HIS A 164 6.61 -10.06 -19.49
C HIS A 164 5.99 -9.84 -20.89
N PRO A 165 4.82 -10.44 -21.22
CA PRO A 165 4.26 -10.40 -22.59
C PRO A 165 3.93 -8.99 -23.12
N ALA A 166 3.83 -7.99 -22.25
CA ALA A 166 3.62 -6.59 -22.63
C ALA A 166 4.78 -6.00 -23.48
N THR A 167 6.02 -6.49 -23.32
CA THR A 167 7.15 -6.02 -24.14
C THR A 167 7.19 -6.64 -25.54
N ARG A 168 6.53 -7.79 -25.74
CA ARG A 168 6.41 -8.47 -27.05
C ARG A 168 5.38 -7.84 -27.98
N LEU A 169 4.42 -7.08 -27.44
CA LEU A 169 3.37 -6.41 -28.24
C LEU A 169 3.83 -5.12 -28.94
N ARG A 170 5.07 -4.67 -28.71
CA ARG A 170 5.67 -3.50 -29.37
C ARG A 170 6.52 -3.89 -30.59
N GLY A 171 5.97 -4.73 -31.48
CA GLY A 171 6.78 -5.37 -32.52
C GLY A 171 6.01 -6.12 -33.60
N ASN A 172 4.98 -5.50 -34.19
CA ASN A 172 4.56 -5.62 -35.60
C ASN A 172 3.15 -5.01 -35.77
N ASP A 173 3.05 -3.91 -36.52
CA ASP A 173 1.98 -3.65 -37.50
C ASP A 173 2.13 -2.20 -38.03
N PHE A 174 2.89 -2.08 -39.12
CA PHE A 174 3.00 -0.86 -39.93
C PHE A 174 2.94 -1.25 -41.40
N ASN A 175 1.73 -1.43 -41.95
CA ASN A 175 1.52 -1.40 -43.40
C ASN A 175 0.06 -1.13 -43.79
N GLU A 176 -0.35 0.13 -43.71
CA GLU A 176 -1.50 0.65 -44.48
C GLU A 176 -1.12 2.04 -45.05
N PRO A 177 -1.30 2.30 -46.36
CA PRO A 177 -0.84 3.54 -46.98
C PRO A 177 -1.76 4.74 -46.67
N PRO A 178 -1.22 5.96 -46.50
CA PRO A 178 -1.99 7.10 -46.01
C PRO A 178 -2.86 7.74 -47.09
N THR A 179 -4.17 7.75 -46.87
CA THR A 179 -5.09 8.65 -47.58
C THR A 179 -4.91 10.08 -47.06
N GLN A 180 -4.54 10.99 -47.95
CA GLN A 180 -4.28 12.39 -47.59
C GLN A 180 -5.61 13.13 -47.34
N GLN A 181 -5.90 13.44 -46.07
CA GLN A 181 -6.95 14.39 -45.71
C GLN A 181 -6.38 15.49 -44.80
N TYR A 182 -6.49 16.74 -45.27
CA TYR A 182 -5.87 17.92 -44.67
C TYR A 182 -6.21 18.07 -43.18
N SER A 183 -5.20 17.90 -42.32
CA SER A 183 -5.38 17.81 -40.87
C SER A 183 -4.74 19.00 -40.14
N TYR A 184 -5.49 20.10 -39.96
CA TYR A 184 -5.13 21.20 -39.04
C TYR A 184 -5.31 20.81 -37.55
N SER A 185 -4.92 19.58 -37.17
CA SER A 185 -5.12 19.03 -35.83
C SER A 185 -3.99 18.08 -35.40
N SER A 186 -2.74 18.39 -35.76
CA SER A 186 -1.57 17.58 -35.35
C SER A 186 -1.32 17.68 -33.84
N GLY A 187 -1.17 18.89 -33.30
CA GLY A 187 -0.72 19.08 -31.91
C GLY A 187 -1.66 18.51 -30.83
N SER A 188 -2.96 18.40 -31.10
CA SER A 188 -3.91 17.86 -30.11
C SER A 188 -3.85 16.33 -30.01
N LYS A 189 -3.44 15.63 -31.08
CA LYS A 189 -3.16 14.19 -31.03
C LYS A 189 -1.89 13.92 -30.19
N ASP A 190 -0.84 14.71 -30.42
CA ASP A 190 0.42 14.59 -29.67
C ASP A 190 0.24 14.92 -28.18
N PHE A 191 -0.57 15.93 -27.86
CA PHE A 191 -1.00 16.21 -26.48
C PHE A 191 -1.75 15.02 -25.87
N SER A 192 -2.79 14.51 -26.55
CA SER A 192 -3.62 13.43 -26.02
C SER A 192 -2.80 12.16 -25.78
N ALA A 193 -1.87 11.81 -26.67
CA ALA A 193 -1.02 10.63 -26.52
C ALA A 193 -0.05 10.76 -25.33
N LYS A 194 0.53 11.96 -25.11
CA LYS A 194 1.39 12.22 -23.93
C LYS A 194 0.60 12.19 -22.63
N LEU A 195 -0.59 12.79 -22.61
CA LEU A 195 -1.45 12.80 -21.43
C LEU A 195 -1.89 11.37 -21.07
N ASP A 196 -2.32 10.57 -22.04
CA ASP A 196 -2.75 9.19 -21.82
C ASP A 196 -1.60 8.31 -21.29
N ALA A 197 -0.39 8.45 -21.87
CA ALA A 197 0.81 7.76 -21.37
C ALA A 197 1.15 8.15 -19.91
N ASN A 198 1.10 9.46 -19.57
CA ASN A 198 1.34 9.94 -18.22
C ASN A 198 0.27 9.41 -17.24
N LEU A 199 -1.01 9.43 -17.63
CA LEU A 199 -2.12 8.90 -16.82
C LEU A 199 -2.00 7.38 -16.62
N GLN A 200 -1.57 6.63 -17.64
CA GLN A 200 -1.33 5.20 -17.52
C GLN A 200 -0.19 4.89 -16.53
N GLU A 201 0.91 5.66 -16.57
CA GLU A 201 2.00 5.49 -15.59
C GLU A 201 1.52 5.89 -14.18
N MET A 202 0.78 7.00 -14.03
CA MET A 202 0.18 7.40 -12.75
C MET A 202 -0.71 6.30 -12.17
N CYS A 203 -1.58 5.68 -12.98
CA CYS A 203 -2.42 4.55 -12.56
C CYS A 203 -1.60 3.34 -12.10
N SER A 204 -0.47 3.04 -12.78
CA SER A 204 0.45 1.98 -12.36
C SER A 204 1.11 2.31 -11.03
N ASN A 205 1.63 3.53 -10.86
CA ASN A 205 2.33 3.98 -9.65
C ASN A 205 1.37 4.01 -8.44
N ILE A 206 0.13 4.49 -8.62
CA ILE A 206 -0.94 4.46 -7.60
C ILE A 206 -1.29 3.01 -7.22
N SER A 207 -1.30 2.08 -8.19
CA SER A 207 -1.57 0.67 -7.90
C SER A 207 -0.46 0.02 -7.07
N ARG A 208 0.82 0.35 -7.34
CA ARG A 208 1.95 -0.12 -6.52
C ARG A 208 1.96 0.51 -5.13
N LEU A 209 1.71 1.82 -5.03
CA LEU A 209 1.53 2.53 -3.77
C LEU A 209 0.39 1.95 -2.92
N LYS A 210 -0.72 1.55 -3.53
CA LYS A 210 -1.81 0.85 -2.83
C LYS A 210 -1.37 -0.52 -2.30
N GLY A 211 -0.59 -1.26 -3.08
CA GLY A 211 0.00 -2.54 -2.64
C GLY A 211 0.89 -2.33 -1.41
N LEU A 212 1.87 -1.44 -1.51
CA LEU A 212 2.75 -1.05 -0.41
C LEU A 212 1.95 -0.59 0.81
N ALA A 213 0.95 0.27 0.65
CA ALA A 213 0.13 0.75 1.77
C ALA A 213 -0.67 -0.37 2.47
N SER A 214 -1.11 -1.40 1.73
CA SER A 214 -1.77 -2.59 2.29
C SER A 214 -0.78 -3.44 3.08
N GLU A 215 0.39 -3.73 2.49
CA GLU A 215 1.45 -4.54 3.10
C GLU A 215 2.04 -3.87 4.36
N LEU A 216 2.25 -2.54 4.32
CA LEU A 216 2.64 -1.73 5.48
C LEU A 216 1.59 -1.78 6.58
N GLY A 217 0.30 -1.76 6.24
CA GLY A 217 -0.80 -1.89 7.19
C GLY A 217 -0.83 -3.25 7.88
N GLU A 218 -0.78 -4.33 7.09
CA GLU A 218 -0.73 -5.71 7.59
C GLU A 218 0.50 -5.97 8.49
N GLU A 219 1.66 -5.40 8.14
CA GLU A 219 2.87 -5.50 8.96
C GLU A 219 2.75 -4.69 10.28
N ILE A 220 2.16 -3.50 10.27
CA ILE A 220 1.87 -2.72 11.49
C ILE A 220 0.92 -3.49 12.41
N ASP A 221 -0.17 -4.05 11.88
CA ASP A 221 -1.12 -4.84 12.67
C ASP A 221 -0.44 -6.09 13.25
N SER A 222 0.39 -6.79 12.46
CA SER A 222 1.18 -7.93 12.97
C SER A 222 2.22 -7.52 14.03
N GLN A 223 2.78 -6.31 13.97
CA GLN A 223 3.70 -5.81 14.99
C GLN A 223 2.96 -5.39 16.27
N ASN A 224 1.74 -4.85 16.16
CA ASN A 224 0.89 -4.55 17.31
C ASN A 224 0.58 -5.83 18.12
N ASP A 225 0.15 -6.90 17.45
CA ASP A 225 -0.06 -8.22 18.08
C ASP A 225 1.21 -8.74 18.78
N LEU A 226 2.39 -8.54 18.17
CA LEU A 226 3.66 -8.93 18.76
C LEU A 226 4.03 -8.08 19.98
N ILE A 227 3.75 -6.78 19.97
CA ILE A 227 3.95 -5.85 21.10
C ILE A 227 3.05 -6.23 22.28
N ASP A 228 1.80 -6.62 22.04
CA ASP A 228 0.90 -7.09 23.10
C ASP A 228 1.43 -8.39 23.74
N ASN A 229 1.92 -9.34 22.94
CA ASN A 229 2.56 -10.56 23.45
C ASN A 229 3.83 -10.26 24.27
N ILE A 230 4.69 -9.37 23.78
CA ILE A 230 5.88 -8.88 24.49
C ILE A 230 5.50 -8.23 25.83
N THR A 231 4.47 -7.38 25.84
CA THR A 231 3.99 -6.67 27.04
C THR A 231 3.51 -7.67 28.10
N ASN A 232 2.67 -8.64 27.71
CA ASN A 232 2.20 -9.71 28.59
C ASN A 232 3.35 -10.57 29.16
N LYS A 233 4.38 -10.88 28.35
CA LYS A 233 5.57 -11.62 28.81
C LYS A 233 6.44 -10.79 29.75
N ALA A 234 6.55 -9.47 29.52
CA ALA A 234 7.32 -8.54 30.34
C ALA A 234 6.70 -8.34 31.73
N GLU A 235 5.39 -8.06 31.82
CA GLU A 235 4.68 -7.93 33.11
C GLU A 235 4.83 -9.20 33.96
N LYS A 236 4.67 -10.37 33.32
CA LYS A 236 4.84 -11.67 33.98
C LYS A 236 6.25 -11.90 34.50
N ALA A 237 7.26 -11.50 33.73
CA ALA A 237 8.65 -11.55 34.15
C ALA A 237 8.88 -10.62 35.35
N GLU A 238 8.38 -9.38 35.30
CA GLU A 238 8.52 -8.39 36.37
C GLU A 238 7.89 -8.88 37.68
N LEU A 239 6.62 -9.29 37.65
CA LEU A 239 5.91 -9.84 38.83
C LEU A 239 6.66 -11.03 39.44
N THR A 240 7.26 -11.87 38.59
CA THR A 240 8.05 -13.03 39.04
C THR A 240 9.38 -12.60 39.65
N VAL A 241 10.11 -11.64 39.05
CA VAL A 241 11.33 -11.04 39.62
C VAL A 241 11.05 -10.39 40.97
N GLN A 242 10.00 -9.57 41.08
CA GLN A 242 9.63 -8.91 42.34
C GLN A 242 9.33 -9.94 43.44
N LYS A 243 8.63 -11.03 43.11
CA LYS A 243 8.35 -12.13 44.04
C LYS A 243 9.62 -12.85 44.49
N GLN A 244 10.51 -13.17 43.55
CA GLN A 244 11.78 -13.85 43.83
C GLN A 244 12.73 -12.99 44.67
N ASN A 245 12.81 -11.69 44.41
CA ASN A 245 13.60 -10.75 45.20
C ASN A 245 13.06 -10.69 46.65
N LYS A 246 11.73 -10.56 46.84
CA LYS A 246 11.10 -10.65 48.17
C LYS A 246 11.37 -11.98 48.88
N ASP A 247 11.38 -13.09 48.16
CA ASP A 247 11.70 -14.41 48.70
C ASP A 247 13.18 -14.54 49.10
N MET A 248 14.10 -14.06 48.27
CA MET A 248 15.55 -14.09 48.50
C MET A 248 15.92 -13.21 49.71
N GLN A 249 15.35 -12.01 49.82
CA GLN A 249 15.54 -11.15 50.99
C GLN A 249 15.06 -11.80 52.30
N LYS A 250 14.01 -12.63 52.27
CA LYS A 250 13.54 -13.39 53.45
C LYS A 250 14.50 -14.52 53.85
N ILE A 251 15.25 -15.07 52.91
CA ILE A 251 16.30 -16.07 53.17
C ILE A 251 17.53 -15.38 53.77
N LEU A 252 17.94 -14.22 53.23
CA LEU A 252 19.14 -13.49 53.66
C LEU A 252 19.00 -12.70 54.96
N LYS A 253 17.78 -12.38 55.41
CA LYS A 253 17.52 -11.62 56.65
C LYS A 253 17.39 -12.50 57.90
N LYS A 254 17.94 -13.72 57.90
CA LYS A 254 17.97 -14.66 59.03
C LYS A 254 19.27 -15.45 59.07
#